data_AF-A0A3S3RKF1-F1
#
_entry.id   AF-A0A3S3RKF1-F1
#
_cell.length_a   1.000
_cell.length_b   1.000
_cell.length_c   1.000
_cell.angle_alpha   90.00
_cell.angle_beta   90.00
_cell.angle_gamma   90.00
#
_symmetry.space_group_name_H-M   'P 1'
#
loop_
_entity.id
_entity.type
_entity.pdbx_description
1 polymer ?
#
loop_
_entity_poly.entity_id
_entity_poly.type
_entity_poly.pdbx_seq_one_letter_code
_entity_poly.pdbx_strand_id
1 'polypeptide(L)'
;MNFKRSYVYHFISLLVVALIALYFHSSKSVHKNRADAENASTIYEFTANDIDGKPVSLEKYRGHVAIIVNVACECGFTYSNYQQLNALYDKYEHKGLRILAFPCNQFGGQEPGTESEIKQFMRERGVRFDAFSKIEVNGENAHPLFVFLKHKLGGTLGSFIKWNFTKFLVNREGVPVKRFGPQDEPLVINYLLSLTVNFNTCFCFSQSMEEDIKKLL
;
A
#
# COMPACT_ATOMS: atom_id res chain seq x y z
N MET A 1 -13.07 58.57 -4.04
CA MET A 1 -12.82 57.31 -4.78
C MET A 1 -11.57 56.53 -4.33
N ASN A 2 -10.67 57.08 -3.51
CA ASN A 2 -9.41 56.39 -3.14
C ASN A 2 -9.51 55.40 -1.96
N PHE A 3 -10.50 55.53 -1.09
CA PHE A 3 -10.64 54.69 0.10
C PHE A 3 -10.98 53.23 -0.23
N LYS A 4 -11.84 52.99 -1.23
CA LYS A 4 -12.21 51.63 -1.68
C LYS A 4 -11.03 50.88 -2.33
N ARG A 5 -10.11 51.59 -3.00
CA ARG A 5 -8.94 50.99 -3.67
C ARG A 5 -7.92 50.46 -2.67
N SER A 6 -7.62 51.23 -1.62
CA SER A 6 -6.68 50.82 -0.56
C SER A 6 -7.15 49.56 0.19
N TYR A 7 -8.45 49.50 0.51
CA TYR A 7 -9.05 48.33 1.15
C TYR A 7 -8.92 47.06 0.31
N VAL A 8 -9.07 47.18 -1.02
CA VAL A 8 -8.90 46.07 -1.96
C VAL A 8 -7.45 45.56 -1.98
N TYR A 9 -6.44 46.43 -1.95
CA TYR A 9 -5.04 46.02 -1.90
C TYR A 9 -4.66 45.33 -0.59
N HIS A 10 -5.14 45.83 0.55
CA HIS A 10 -4.92 45.16 1.84
C HIS A 10 -5.59 43.79 1.89
N PHE A 11 -6.81 43.66 1.35
CA PHE A 11 -7.51 42.39 1.29
C PHE A 11 -6.80 41.38 0.38
N ILE A 12 -6.36 41.80 -0.80
CA ILE A 12 -5.58 40.96 -1.72
C ILE A 12 -4.24 40.55 -1.09
N SER A 13 -3.54 41.47 -0.44
CA SER A 13 -2.26 41.19 0.23
C SER A 13 -2.42 40.15 1.36
N LEU A 14 -3.43 40.30 2.21
CA LEU A 14 -3.73 39.34 3.27
C LEU A 14 -4.09 37.96 2.71
N LEU A 15 -4.84 37.92 1.60
CA LEU A 15 -5.21 36.66 0.93
C LEU A 15 -3.99 35.94 0.35
N VAL A 16 -3.06 36.67 -0.28
CA VAL A 16 -1.80 36.10 -0.80
C VAL A 16 -0.94 35.56 0.34
N VAL A 17 -0.79 36.32 1.43
CA VAL A 17 -0.04 35.85 2.62
C VAL A 17 -0.68 34.60 3.23
N ALA A 18 -2.00 34.54 3.32
CA ALA A 18 -2.71 33.36 3.81
C ALA A 18 -2.51 32.13 2.92
N LEU A 19 -2.58 32.28 1.59
CA LEU A 19 -2.31 31.19 0.64
C LEU A 19 -0.87 30.68 0.72
N ILE A 20 0.11 31.59 0.85
CA ILE A 20 1.53 31.24 1.05
C ILE A 20 1.71 30.48 2.37
N ALA A 21 1.12 30.96 3.46
CA ALA A 21 1.18 30.31 4.76
C ALA A 21 0.54 28.90 4.73
N LEU A 22 -0.61 28.75 4.05
CA LEU A 22 -1.26 27.45 3.85
C LEU A 22 -0.41 26.49 3.01
N TYR A 23 0.23 26.98 1.94
CA TYR A 23 1.16 26.19 1.13
C TYR A 23 2.35 25.68 1.97
N PHE A 24 3.01 26.57 2.72
CA PHE A 24 4.12 26.18 3.59
C PHE A 24 3.69 25.26 4.73
N HIS A 25 2.50 25.46 5.30
CA HIS A 25 1.95 24.57 6.33
C HIS A 25 1.64 23.17 5.79
N SER A 26 0.98 23.09 4.62
CA SER A 26 0.70 21.83 3.93
C SER A 26 1.98 21.08 3.59
N SER A 27 2.96 21.76 2.99
CA SER A 27 4.28 21.20 2.66
C SER A 27 4.98 20.65 3.91
N LYS A 28 5.03 21.41 5.01
CA LYS A 28 5.63 20.92 6.28
C LYS A 28 4.91 19.68 6.82
N SER A 29 3.58 19.63 6.75
CA SER A 29 2.78 18.48 7.20
C SER A 29 3.05 17.23 6.36
N VAL A 30 3.06 17.37 5.02
CA VAL A 30 3.37 16.29 4.09
C VAL A 30 4.79 15.76 4.30
N HIS A 31 5.79 16.65 4.43
CA HIS A 31 7.17 16.24 4.70
C HIS A 31 7.32 15.51 6.05
N LYS A 32 6.63 15.99 7.10
CA LYS A 32 6.63 15.33 8.40
C LYS A 32 6.02 13.93 8.31
N ASN A 33 4.82 13.79 7.74
CA ASN A 33 4.15 12.50 7.58
C ASN A 33 4.99 11.50 6.77
N ARG A 34 5.72 11.99 5.77
CA ARG A 34 6.65 11.17 4.99
C ARG A 34 7.86 10.72 5.81
N ALA A 35 8.51 11.63 6.54
CA ALA A 35 9.65 11.31 7.39
C ALA A 35 9.25 10.32 8.50
N ASP A 36 8.08 10.52 9.11
CA ASP A 36 7.54 9.61 10.12
C ASP A 36 7.30 8.21 9.51
N ALA A 37 6.77 8.13 8.28
CA ALA A 37 6.60 6.86 7.58
C ALA A 37 7.92 6.16 7.23
N GLU A 38 8.95 6.89 6.82
CA GLU A 38 10.27 6.33 6.51
C GLU A 38 10.97 5.80 7.78
N ASN A 39 10.74 6.43 8.93
CA ASN A 39 11.29 6.05 10.23
C ASN A 39 10.50 4.95 10.96
N ALA A 40 9.27 4.64 10.52
CA ALA A 40 8.46 3.58 11.11
C ALA A 40 9.21 2.23 11.10
N SER A 41 8.84 1.36 12.03
CA SER A 41 9.44 0.03 12.18
C SER A 41 8.52 -1.07 11.64
N THR A 42 7.21 -0.91 11.78
CA THR A 42 6.23 -1.94 11.43
C THR A 42 5.01 -1.37 10.73
N ILE A 43 4.25 -2.22 10.04
CA ILE A 43 2.98 -1.81 9.42
C ILE A 43 1.92 -1.38 10.46
N TYR A 44 2.09 -1.74 11.73
CA TYR A 44 1.12 -1.49 12.80
C TYR A 44 0.96 -0.02 13.17
N GLU A 45 1.93 0.80 12.79
CA GLU A 45 1.93 2.25 13.02
C GLU A 45 1.01 3.01 12.04
N PHE A 46 0.46 2.32 11.04
CA PHE A 46 -0.37 2.93 10.01
C PHE A 46 -1.86 2.65 10.23
N THR A 47 -2.67 3.56 9.70
CA THR A 47 -4.12 3.44 9.55
C THR A 47 -4.44 3.65 8.07
N ALA A 48 -5.44 2.93 7.57
CA ALA A 48 -5.99 3.14 6.24
C ALA A 48 -7.50 3.01 6.29
N ASN A 49 -8.22 3.71 5.42
CA ASN A 49 -9.66 3.56 5.33
C ASN A 49 -9.99 2.26 4.59
N ASP A 50 -10.92 1.46 5.12
CA ASP A 50 -11.47 0.32 4.41
C ASP A 50 -12.22 0.77 3.14
N ILE A 51 -12.69 -0.18 2.35
CA ILE A 51 -13.43 0.10 1.11
C ILE A 51 -14.78 0.83 1.35
N ASP A 52 -15.26 0.90 2.60
CA ASP A 52 -16.46 1.66 2.99
C ASP A 52 -16.10 3.02 3.60
N GLY A 53 -14.83 3.42 3.56
CA GLY A 53 -14.33 4.70 4.06
C GLY A 53 -14.09 4.75 5.57
N LYS A 54 -14.18 3.62 6.30
CA LYS A 54 -13.98 3.60 7.75
C LYS A 54 -12.50 3.43 8.08
N PRO A 55 -11.95 4.20 9.04
CA PRO A 55 -10.54 4.06 9.42
C PRO A 55 -10.29 2.70 10.10
N VAL A 56 -9.29 1.97 9.59
CA VAL A 56 -8.81 0.69 10.13
C VAL A 56 -7.34 0.84 10.50
N SER A 57 -7.04 0.73 11.80
CA SER A 57 -5.66 0.59 12.25
C SER A 57 -5.11 -0.75 11.78
N LEU A 58 -3.91 -0.74 11.19
CA LEU A 58 -3.25 -1.96 10.74
C LEU A 58 -2.71 -2.80 11.91
N GLU A 59 -2.78 -2.30 13.14
CA GLU A 59 -2.60 -3.10 14.36
C GLU A 59 -3.56 -4.31 14.41
N LYS A 60 -4.72 -4.21 13.73
CA LYS A 60 -5.65 -5.33 13.47
C LYS A 60 -4.94 -6.59 12.95
N TYR A 61 -3.85 -6.43 12.21
CA TYR A 61 -3.11 -7.54 11.58
C TYR A 61 -1.97 -8.07 12.45
N ARG A 62 -1.85 -7.63 13.70
CA ARG A 62 -0.79 -8.11 14.60
C ARG A 62 -0.79 -9.63 14.70
N GLY A 63 0.40 -10.22 14.62
CA GLY A 63 0.57 -11.68 14.72
C GLY A 63 0.20 -12.45 13.46
N HIS A 64 -0.20 -11.79 12.37
CA HIS A 64 -0.55 -12.42 11.11
C HIS A 64 0.54 -12.21 10.06
N VAL A 65 0.70 -13.20 9.17
CA VAL A 65 1.45 -12.97 7.92
C VAL A 65 0.54 -12.18 6.99
N ALA A 66 1.02 -11.07 6.42
CA ALA A 66 0.22 -10.23 5.55
C ALA A 66 0.82 -10.11 4.15
N ILE A 67 -0.04 -10.11 3.13
CA ILE A 67 0.29 -9.68 1.77
C ILE A 67 -0.38 -8.34 1.53
N ILE A 68 0.41 -7.30 1.31
CA ILE A 68 -0.09 -5.97 0.93
C ILE A 68 0.10 -5.81 -0.58
N VAL A 69 -0.96 -5.50 -1.31
CA VAL A 69 -0.94 -5.44 -2.78
C VAL A 69 -1.68 -4.22 -3.30
N ASN A 70 -1.09 -3.49 -4.25
CA ASN A 70 -1.82 -2.46 -5.00
C ASN A 70 -2.57 -3.12 -6.17
N VAL A 71 -3.87 -2.86 -6.31
CA VAL A 71 -4.74 -3.53 -7.29
C VAL A 71 -5.37 -2.54 -8.28
N ALA A 72 -5.89 -3.10 -9.38
CA ALA A 72 -6.63 -2.40 -10.42
C ALA A 72 -7.70 -3.33 -11.02
N CYS A 73 -8.89 -2.83 -11.34
CA CYS A 73 -9.96 -3.59 -11.99
C CYS A 73 -9.75 -3.78 -13.49
N GLU A 74 -9.11 -2.83 -14.18
CA GLU A 74 -9.00 -2.81 -15.66
C GLU A 74 -7.56 -3.05 -16.15
N CYS A 75 -6.84 -3.98 -15.51
CA CYS A 75 -5.47 -4.31 -15.86
C CYS A 75 -5.39 -5.70 -16.50
N GLY A 76 -4.45 -5.89 -17.45
CA GLY A 76 -4.21 -7.19 -18.10
C GLY A 76 -3.80 -8.30 -17.12
N PHE A 77 -3.35 -7.94 -15.92
CA PHE A 77 -2.99 -8.87 -14.85
C PHE A 77 -4.12 -9.15 -13.85
N THR A 78 -5.26 -8.47 -13.97
CA THR A 78 -6.34 -8.51 -12.97
C THR A 78 -6.90 -9.92 -12.78
N TYR A 79 -7.20 -10.62 -13.87
CA TYR A 79 -7.82 -11.94 -13.79
C TYR A 79 -6.93 -12.95 -13.05
N SER A 80 -5.68 -13.12 -13.49
CA SER A 80 -4.75 -14.08 -12.88
C SER A 80 -4.40 -13.69 -11.44
N ASN A 81 -4.23 -12.40 -11.15
CA ASN A 81 -3.87 -11.99 -9.79
C ASN A 81 -5.00 -12.22 -8.79
N TYR A 82 -6.24 -11.84 -9.09
CA TYR A 82 -7.36 -12.10 -8.18
C TYR A 82 -7.58 -13.60 -7.98
N GLN A 83 -7.54 -14.40 -9.05
CA GLN A 83 -7.66 -15.85 -8.96
C GLN A 83 -6.62 -16.46 -8.02
N GLN A 84 -5.34 -16.08 -8.20
CA GLN A 84 -4.26 -16.65 -7.41
C GLN A 84 -4.22 -16.12 -5.97
N LEU A 85 -4.55 -14.84 -5.73
CA LEU A 85 -4.69 -14.29 -4.38
C LEU A 85 -5.81 -14.98 -3.60
N ASN A 86 -6.96 -15.25 -4.25
CA ASN A 86 -8.04 -16.03 -3.64
C ASN A 86 -7.56 -17.44 -3.30
N ALA A 87 -6.87 -18.12 -4.21
CA ALA A 87 -6.34 -19.47 -3.95
C ALA A 87 -5.36 -19.50 -2.76
N LEU A 88 -4.49 -18.49 -2.64
CA LEU A 88 -3.62 -18.35 -1.47
C LEU A 88 -4.41 -18.11 -0.20
N TYR A 89 -5.41 -17.23 -0.26
CA TYR A 89 -6.25 -16.90 0.89
C TYR A 89 -7.03 -18.11 1.37
N ASP A 90 -7.73 -18.82 0.49
CA ASP A 90 -8.45 -20.05 0.80
C ASP A 90 -7.54 -21.09 1.48
N LYS A 91 -6.30 -21.20 1.01
CA LYS A 91 -5.33 -22.17 1.54
C LYS A 91 -4.75 -21.78 2.91
N TYR A 92 -4.52 -20.50 3.19
CA TYR A 92 -3.72 -20.07 4.35
C TYR A 92 -4.44 -19.13 5.33
N GLU A 93 -5.65 -18.66 5.03
CA GLU A 93 -6.40 -17.75 5.92
C GLU A 93 -6.57 -18.35 7.32
N HIS A 94 -6.97 -19.63 7.40
CA HIS A 94 -7.16 -20.36 8.65
C HIS A 94 -5.85 -20.59 9.42
N LYS A 95 -4.71 -20.39 8.77
CA LYS A 95 -3.37 -20.48 9.37
C LYS A 95 -2.78 -19.10 9.70
N GLY A 96 -3.56 -18.03 9.50
CA GLY A 96 -3.18 -16.67 9.87
C GLY A 96 -2.63 -15.81 8.72
N LEU A 97 -2.88 -16.18 7.46
CA LEU A 97 -2.67 -15.26 6.33
C LEU A 97 -3.75 -14.17 6.31
N ARG A 98 -3.31 -12.94 6.03
CA ARG A 98 -4.18 -11.80 5.70
C ARG A 98 -3.72 -11.18 4.38
N ILE A 99 -4.66 -10.76 3.54
CA ILE A 99 -4.36 -10.03 2.31
C ILE A 99 -5.05 -8.67 2.42
N LEU A 100 -4.30 -7.61 2.15
CA LEU A 100 -4.76 -6.23 2.18
C LEU A 100 -4.62 -5.66 0.76
N ALA A 101 -5.75 -5.47 0.10
CA ALA A 101 -5.81 -4.96 -1.26
C ALA A 101 -6.10 -3.46 -1.28
N PHE A 102 -5.21 -2.71 -1.93
CA PHE A 102 -5.27 -1.25 -2.06
C PHE A 102 -5.48 -0.84 -3.52
N PRO A 103 -6.70 -0.48 -3.93
CA PRO A 103 -6.97 0.05 -5.27
C PRO A 103 -6.12 1.29 -5.56
N CYS A 104 -5.58 1.40 -6.77
CA CYS A 104 -4.75 2.54 -7.15
C CYS A 104 -4.90 2.89 -8.63
N ASN A 105 -5.21 4.15 -8.93
CA ASN A 105 -5.44 4.62 -10.30
C ASN A 105 -4.21 5.23 -10.99
N GLN A 106 -3.03 5.18 -10.38
CA GLN A 106 -1.82 5.83 -10.90
C GLN A 106 -1.21 5.14 -12.13
N PHE A 107 -1.69 3.94 -12.49
CA PHE A 107 -1.10 3.09 -13.52
C PHE A 107 -2.07 2.91 -14.68
N GLY A 108 -1.89 3.73 -15.72
CA GLY A 108 -2.71 3.68 -16.94
C GLY A 108 -4.19 4.00 -16.73
N GLY A 109 -4.59 4.60 -15.59
CA GLY A 109 -5.99 4.88 -15.30
C GLY A 109 -6.86 3.63 -15.12
N GLN A 110 -6.26 2.49 -14.73
CA GLN A 110 -6.89 1.17 -14.70
C GLN A 110 -7.75 0.90 -13.44
N GLU A 111 -7.99 1.91 -12.60
CA GLU A 111 -8.88 1.86 -11.44
C GLU A 111 -9.78 3.12 -11.38
N PRO A 112 -10.57 3.40 -12.45
CA PRO A 112 -11.33 4.63 -12.57
C PRO A 112 -12.54 4.65 -11.62
N GLY A 113 -13.09 3.49 -11.29
CA GLY A 113 -14.30 3.33 -10.50
C GLY A 113 -14.23 3.88 -9.08
N THR A 114 -15.40 4.13 -8.52
CA THR A 114 -15.64 4.45 -7.11
C THR A 114 -15.38 3.23 -6.21
N GLU A 115 -15.23 3.47 -4.92
CA GLU A 115 -15.05 2.41 -3.92
C GLU A 115 -16.19 1.38 -3.97
N SER A 116 -17.43 1.80 -4.21
CA SER A 116 -18.59 0.91 -4.33
C SER A 116 -18.48 -0.02 -5.55
N GLU A 117 -18.08 0.53 -6.71
CA GLU A 117 -17.88 -0.22 -7.94
C GLU A 117 -16.72 -1.21 -7.80
N ILE A 118 -15.60 -0.77 -7.22
CA ILE A 118 -14.45 -1.63 -6.92
C ILE A 118 -14.84 -2.75 -5.96
N LYS A 119 -15.59 -2.43 -4.89
CA LYS A 119 -16.08 -3.42 -3.93
C LYS A 119 -16.97 -4.45 -4.61
N GLN A 120 -17.86 -4.03 -5.51
CA GLN A 120 -18.69 -4.93 -6.30
C GLN A 120 -17.85 -5.82 -7.22
N PHE A 121 -16.89 -5.24 -7.95
CA PHE A 121 -15.99 -5.97 -8.84
C PHE A 121 -15.19 -7.06 -8.11
N MET A 122 -14.71 -6.75 -6.91
CA MET A 122 -14.00 -7.69 -6.05
C MET A 122 -14.93 -8.80 -5.52
N ARG A 123 -16.15 -8.46 -5.10
CA ARG A 123 -17.17 -9.44 -4.68
C ARG A 123 -17.51 -10.44 -5.79
N GLU A 124 -17.72 -9.96 -7.02
CA GLU A 124 -18.04 -10.81 -8.18
C GLU A 124 -16.92 -11.81 -8.51
N ARG A 125 -15.70 -11.52 -8.08
CA ARG A 125 -14.53 -12.41 -8.21
C ARG A 125 -14.29 -13.28 -6.97
N GLY A 126 -15.22 -13.29 -6.01
CA GLY A 126 -15.12 -14.10 -4.80
C GLY A 126 -14.02 -13.64 -3.84
N VAL A 127 -13.63 -12.36 -3.87
CA VAL A 127 -12.65 -11.82 -2.92
C VAL A 127 -13.25 -11.79 -1.52
N ARG A 128 -12.60 -12.49 -0.59
CA ARG A 128 -12.99 -12.56 0.83
C ARG A 128 -12.02 -11.84 1.77
N PHE A 129 -10.89 -11.37 1.27
CA PHE A 129 -9.89 -10.64 2.04
C PHE A 129 -10.16 -9.13 2.07
N ASP A 130 -9.44 -8.40 2.93
CA ASP A 130 -9.71 -6.99 3.20
C ASP A 130 -9.37 -6.10 2.00
N ALA A 131 -10.33 -5.24 1.62
CA ALA A 131 -10.20 -4.22 0.61
C ALA A 131 -10.22 -2.83 1.26
N PHE A 132 -9.39 -1.92 0.76
CA PHE A 132 -9.25 -0.57 1.28
C PHE A 132 -9.74 0.47 0.27
N SER A 133 -9.96 1.69 0.74
CA SER A 133 -10.22 2.85 -0.11
C SER A 133 -9.09 3.04 -1.12
N LYS A 134 -9.41 3.68 -2.25
CA LYS A 134 -8.44 3.98 -3.30
C LYS A 134 -7.37 4.94 -2.77
N ILE A 135 -6.11 4.66 -3.07
CA ILE A 135 -4.98 5.47 -2.61
C ILE A 135 -3.97 5.73 -3.74
N GLU A 136 -3.11 6.72 -3.53
CA GLU A 136 -1.87 6.86 -4.26
C GLU A 136 -0.76 6.06 -3.58
N VAL A 137 0.08 5.38 -4.37
CA VAL A 137 1.22 4.59 -3.87
C VAL A 137 2.56 5.21 -4.24
N ASN A 138 2.58 6.19 -5.15
CA ASN A 138 3.72 6.98 -5.59
C ASN A 138 3.45 8.48 -5.49
N GLY A 139 4.49 9.30 -5.64
CA GLY A 139 4.38 10.76 -5.58
C GLY A 139 4.36 11.34 -4.17
N GLU A 140 4.03 12.63 -4.09
CA GLU A 140 3.94 13.40 -2.84
C GLU A 140 2.72 13.01 -2.01
N ASN A 141 1.64 12.58 -2.67
CA ASN A 141 0.40 12.14 -2.04
C ASN A 141 0.38 10.64 -1.72
N ALA A 142 1.51 9.95 -1.91
CA ALA A 142 1.60 8.52 -1.61
C ALA A 142 1.17 8.24 -0.17
N HIS A 143 0.32 7.24 0.02
CA HIS A 143 -0.12 6.83 1.34
C HIS A 143 1.11 6.47 2.22
N PRO A 144 1.17 6.92 3.49
CA PRO A 144 2.32 6.70 4.38
C PRO A 144 2.78 5.24 4.45
N LEU A 145 1.83 4.28 4.52
CA LEU A 145 2.13 2.85 4.43
C LEU A 145 2.99 2.49 3.20
N PHE A 146 2.65 3.00 2.02
CA PHE A 146 3.38 2.70 0.79
C PHE A 146 4.71 3.43 0.70
N VAL A 147 4.84 4.61 1.33
CA VAL A 147 6.15 5.25 1.53
C VAL A 147 7.05 4.32 2.35
N PHE A 148 6.58 3.85 3.51
CA PHE A 148 7.28 2.92 4.38
C PHE A 148 7.68 1.62 3.66
N LEU A 149 6.72 0.95 3.01
CA LEU A 149 6.97 -0.32 2.31
C LEU A 149 8.05 -0.19 1.23
N LYS A 150 7.99 0.87 0.42
CA LYS A 150 8.99 1.16 -0.61
C LYS A 150 10.35 1.54 -0.01
N HIS A 151 10.36 2.21 1.14
CA HIS A 151 11.59 2.58 1.84
C HIS A 151 12.29 1.35 2.43
N LYS A 152 11.56 0.47 3.13
CA LYS A 152 12.12 -0.78 3.69
C LYS A 152 12.51 -1.78 2.61
N LEU A 153 11.72 -1.88 1.53
CA LEU A 153 11.94 -2.81 0.43
C LEU A 153 12.01 -2.04 -0.90
N GLY A 154 13.18 -1.44 -1.13
CA GLY A 154 13.52 -0.80 -2.39
C GLY A 154 13.51 -1.78 -3.58
N GLY A 155 13.53 -1.22 -4.80
CA GLY A 155 13.74 -1.99 -6.03
C GLY A 155 15.18 -1.81 -6.54
N THR A 156 15.56 -2.65 -7.51
CA THR A 156 16.89 -2.63 -8.15
C THR A 156 17.21 -1.34 -8.92
N LEU A 157 16.19 -0.57 -9.29
CA LEU A 157 16.27 0.71 -10.01
C LEU A 157 15.31 1.73 -9.36
N GLY A 158 15.53 2.00 -8.08
CA GLY A 158 14.72 2.90 -7.27
C GLY A 158 13.57 2.20 -6.54
N SER A 159 12.96 2.93 -5.59
CA SER A 159 11.95 2.38 -4.69
C SER A 159 10.51 2.49 -5.21
N PHE A 160 10.26 3.22 -6.30
CA PHE A 160 8.91 3.47 -6.82
C PHE A 160 8.19 2.18 -7.25
N ILE A 161 6.86 2.16 -7.12
CA ILE A 161 6.03 1.05 -7.62
C ILE A 161 5.86 1.21 -9.13
N LYS A 162 6.23 0.18 -9.90
CA LYS A 162 6.31 0.25 -11.35
C LYS A 162 4.96 0.06 -12.04
N TRP A 163 4.05 -0.72 -11.45
CA TRP A 163 2.75 -1.03 -12.03
C TRP A 163 1.76 -1.58 -10.98
N ASN A 164 0.53 -1.84 -11.43
CA ASN A 164 -0.46 -2.62 -10.71
C ASN A 164 0.07 -3.99 -10.29
N PHE A 165 -0.43 -4.50 -9.16
CA PHE A 165 -0.08 -5.79 -8.59
C PHE A 165 1.39 -5.92 -8.15
N THR A 166 1.99 -4.88 -7.58
CA THR A 166 3.19 -5.07 -6.74
C THR A 166 2.75 -5.59 -5.38
N LYS A 167 3.43 -6.61 -4.85
CA LYS A 167 3.09 -7.24 -3.57
C LYS A 167 4.21 -7.07 -2.57
N PHE A 168 3.85 -6.89 -1.30
CA PHE A 168 4.78 -6.91 -0.17
C PHE A 168 4.34 -8.01 0.79
N LEU A 169 5.24 -8.94 1.08
CA LEU A 169 5.07 -9.93 2.13
C LEU A 169 5.57 -9.33 3.46
N VAL A 170 4.74 -9.45 4.49
CA VAL A 170 4.98 -8.92 5.83
C VAL A 170 4.86 -10.07 6.83
N ASN A 171 5.79 -10.16 7.78
CA ASN A 171 5.79 -11.21 8.81
C ASN A 171 4.81 -10.90 9.97
N ARG A 172 4.73 -11.81 10.95
CA ARG A 172 3.83 -11.71 12.12
C ARG A 172 4.17 -10.56 13.06
N GLU A 173 5.38 -10.02 12.96
CA GLU A 173 5.89 -8.87 13.71
C GLU A 173 5.59 -7.56 12.98
N GLY A 174 4.96 -7.60 11.80
CA GLY A 174 4.58 -6.42 11.04
C GLY A 174 5.72 -5.83 10.22
N VAL A 175 6.82 -6.55 10.06
CA VAL A 175 8.00 -6.12 9.31
C VAL A 175 7.90 -6.61 7.86
N PRO A 176 8.06 -5.73 6.85
CA PRO A 176 8.12 -6.13 5.45
C PRO A 176 9.37 -6.98 5.20
N VAL A 177 9.20 -8.17 4.61
CA VAL A 177 10.29 -9.13 4.40
C VAL A 177 10.65 -9.35 2.93
N LYS A 178 9.71 -9.20 2.01
CA LYS A 178 9.99 -9.35 0.56
C LYS A 178 9.01 -8.57 -0.30
N ARG A 179 9.52 -8.01 -1.39
CA ARG A 179 8.74 -7.31 -2.42
C ARG A 179 8.73 -8.14 -3.71
N PHE A 180 7.56 -8.21 -4.35
CA PHE A 180 7.32 -8.89 -5.61
C PHE A 180 6.81 -7.88 -6.63
N GLY A 181 7.39 -7.90 -7.83
CA GLY A 181 7.01 -7.05 -8.92
C GLY A 181 5.67 -7.43 -9.56
N PRO A 182 5.18 -6.60 -10.48
CA PRO A 182 3.95 -6.85 -11.23
C PRO A 182 3.91 -8.18 -11.98
N GLN A 183 5.07 -8.60 -12.52
CA GLN A 183 5.22 -9.84 -13.31
C GLN A 183 5.34 -11.08 -12.43
N ASP A 184 5.60 -10.93 -11.13
CA ASP A 184 5.61 -12.05 -10.21
C ASP A 184 4.16 -12.46 -9.91
N GLU A 185 3.81 -13.66 -10.34
CA GLU A 185 2.51 -14.27 -10.05
C GLU A 185 2.31 -14.46 -8.54
N PRO A 186 1.13 -14.16 -7.95
CA PRO A 186 0.93 -14.37 -6.52
C PRO A 186 1.33 -15.77 -6.03
N LEU A 187 1.13 -16.82 -6.84
CA LEU A 187 1.49 -18.18 -6.44
C LEU A 187 2.99 -18.41 -6.16
N VAL A 188 3.93 -17.60 -6.67
CA VAL A 188 5.34 -17.73 -6.23
C VAL A 188 5.52 -17.43 -4.74
N ILE A 189 4.58 -16.71 -4.11
CA ILE A 189 4.58 -16.45 -2.67
C ILE A 189 4.20 -17.73 -1.88
N ASN A 190 3.51 -18.71 -2.49
CA ASN A 190 3.06 -19.94 -1.82
C ASN A 190 4.21 -20.69 -1.13
N TYR A 191 5.40 -20.73 -1.73
CA TYR A 191 6.56 -21.38 -1.11
C TYR A 191 6.94 -20.69 0.20
N LEU A 192 7.04 -19.36 0.21
CA LEU A 192 7.37 -18.59 1.41
C LEU A 192 6.26 -18.66 2.47
N LEU A 193 4.99 -18.68 2.05
CA LEU A 193 3.87 -18.89 2.97
C LEU A 193 3.95 -20.28 3.60
N SER A 194 4.30 -21.31 2.83
CA SER A 194 4.43 -22.67 3.38
C SER A 194 5.51 -22.76 4.47
N LEU A 195 6.53 -21.92 4.41
CA LEU A 195 7.60 -21.86 5.42
C LEU A 195 7.24 -20.96 6.61
N THR A 196 6.55 -19.83 6.38
CA THR A 196 6.29 -18.82 7.42
C THR A 196 4.96 -19.02 8.15
N VAL A 197 3.98 -19.67 7.52
CA VAL A 197 2.65 -19.86 8.07
C VAL A 197 2.52 -21.21 8.79
N ASN A 198 3.23 -22.25 8.33
CA ASN A 198 3.18 -23.57 8.97
C ASN A 198 4.14 -23.72 10.15
N PHE A 199 5.17 -22.89 10.26
CA PHE A 199 6.11 -22.91 11.37
C PHE A 199 5.95 -21.64 12.21
N ASN A 200 5.78 -21.78 13.53
CA ASN A 200 5.79 -20.67 14.51
C ASN A 200 7.17 -19.98 14.64
N THR A 201 8.04 -20.14 13.65
CA THR A 201 9.42 -19.66 13.69
C THR A 201 9.49 -18.23 13.18
N CYS A 202 9.94 -17.34 14.07
CA CYS A 202 10.41 -16.00 13.75
C CYS A 202 11.55 -16.13 12.72
N PHE A 203 11.26 -15.88 11.44
CA PHE A 203 12.28 -15.91 10.39
C PHE A 203 12.98 -14.55 10.36
N CYS A 204 14.15 -14.46 11.00
CA CYS A 204 15.20 -13.58 10.50
C CYS A 204 15.62 -14.15 9.14
N PHE A 205 15.29 -13.46 8.06
CA PHE A 205 15.85 -13.74 6.73
C PHE A 205 17.37 -13.55 6.83
N SER A 206 18.13 -14.62 7.03
CA SER A 206 19.58 -14.58 6.89
C SER A 206 19.92 -14.48 5.41
N GLN A 207 21.01 -13.78 5.08
CA GLN A 207 21.53 -13.69 3.71
C GLN A 207 21.77 -15.05 3.05
N SER A 208 21.97 -16.13 3.83
CA SER A 208 22.20 -17.47 3.26
C SER A 208 20.96 -18.04 2.57
N MET A 209 19.76 -17.79 3.11
CA MET A 209 18.53 -18.36 2.57
C MET A 209 18.04 -17.62 1.32
N GLU A 210 18.37 -16.32 1.20
CA GLU A 210 18.13 -15.54 -0.03
C GLU A 210 18.97 -16.09 -1.19
N GLU A 211 20.23 -16.47 -0.92
CA GLU A 211 21.11 -17.11 -1.91
C GLU A 211 20.66 -18.54 -2.26
N ASP A 212 20.08 -19.28 -1.30
CA ASP A 212 19.49 -20.59 -1.59
C ASP A 212 18.21 -20.49 -2.44
N ILE A 213 17.41 -19.45 -2.25
CA ILE A 213 16.24 -19.14 -3.08
C ILE A 213 16.65 -18.68 -4.50
N LYS A 214 17.75 -17.92 -4.63
CA LYS A 214 18.29 -17.51 -5.94
C LYS A 214 18.86 -18.68 -6.75
N LYS A 215 19.30 -19.77 -6.10
CA LYS A 215 19.81 -20.98 -6.77
C LYS A 215 18.72 -21.93 -7.28
N LEU A 216 17.46 -21.70 -6.91
CA LEU A 216 16.31 -22.51 -7.29
C LEU A 216 15.50 -21.92 -8.47
N LEU A 217 15.92 -20.77 -9.00
CA LEU A 217 15.42 -20.11 -10.21
C LEU A 217 16.54 -20.03 -11.25
#